data_AF-A0A7V2NHG6-F1
#
_entry.id   AF-A0A7V2NHG6-F1
#
_cell.length_a   1.000
_cell.length_b   1.000
_cell.length_c   1.000
_cell.angle_alpha   90.00
_cell.angle_beta   90.00
_cell.angle_gamma   90.00
#
_symmetry.space_group_name_H-M   'P 1'
#
loop_
_entity.id
_entity.type
_entity.pdbx_description
1 polymer ?
#
loop_
_entity_poly.entity_id
_entity_poly.type
_entity_poly.pdbx_seq_one_letter_code
_entity_poly.pdbx_strand_id
1 'polypeptide(L)' 'ITVEVEDYWRRTTVSNEIIELRNLAQVARMIVKCARQRRESRGLHTTTDYPDLDPVLGVRDTVI' A
#
# COMPACT_ATOMS: atom_id res chain seq x y z
N ILE A 1 1.84 8.55 -5.80
CA ILE A 1 0.80 8.73 -4.76
C ILE A 1 1.24 9.72 -3.70
N THR A 2 2.34 9.50 -2.97
CA THR A 2 2.69 10.39 -1.84
C THR A 2 3.36 11.72 -2.20
N VAL A 3 3.96 11.86 -3.40
CA VAL A 3 4.70 13.09 -3.78
C VAL A 3 3.83 14.34 -3.70
N GLU A 4 2.61 14.28 -4.23
CA GLU A 4 1.68 15.41 -4.21
C GLU A 4 1.26 15.80 -2.79
N VAL A 5 0.99 14.82 -1.93
CA VAL A 5 0.63 15.04 -0.53
C VAL A 5 1.81 15.63 0.26
N GLU A 6 3.02 15.19 -0.01
CA GLU A 6 4.24 15.74 0.60
C GLU A 6 4.55 17.16 0.10
N ASP A 7 4.31 17.45 -1.18
CA ASP A 7 4.47 18.80 -1.74
C ASP A 7 3.43 19.77 -1.15
N TYR A 8 2.18 19.32 -0.97
CA TYR A 8 1.14 20.10 -0.31
C TYR A 8 1.45 20.36 1.17
N TRP A 9 1.92 19.33 1.89
CA TRP A 9 2.40 19.43 3.27
C TRP A 9 3.50 20.47 3.43
N ARG A 10 4.48 20.51 2.51
CA ARG A 10 5.60 21.46 2.55
C ARG A 10 5.19 22.91 2.35
N ARG A 11 4.07 23.16 1.66
CA ARG A 11 3.61 24.51 1.28
C ARG A 11 2.55 25.08 2.22
N THR A 12 1.98 24.26 3.09
CA THR A 12 0.85 24.64 3.94
C THR A 12 1.24 24.60 5.42
N THR A 13 0.61 25.46 6.23
CA THR A 13 0.71 25.38 7.69
C THR A 13 0.22 24.02 8.18
N VAL A 14 1.00 23.39 9.06
CA VAL A 14 0.65 22.09 9.65
C VAL A 14 -0.68 22.19 10.39
N SER A 15 -1.62 21.32 10.02
CA SER A 15 -2.90 21.13 10.70
C SER A 15 -3.20 19.63 10.84
N ASN A 16 -4.16 19.28 11.71
CA ASN A 16 -4.56 17.89 11.93
C ASN A 16 -5.05 17.23 10.65
N GLU A 17 -5.81 17.95 9.82
CA GLU A 17 -6.36 17.44 8.56
C GLU A 17 -5.26 17.03 7.58
N ILE A 18 -4.16 17.78 7.51
CA ILE A 18 -3.05 17.45 6.61
C ILE A 18 -2.25 16.26 7.15
N ILE A 19 -2.11 16.13 8.47
CA ILE A 19 -1.48 14.96 9.10
C ILE A 19 -2.30 13.70 8.76
N GLU A 20 -3.62 13.75 8.93
CA GLU A 20 -4.51 12.63 8.59
C GLU A 20 -4.44 12.25 7.11
N LEU A 21 -4.45 13.24 6.22
CA LEU A 21 -4.30 13.02 4.79
C LEU A 21 -2.97 12.32 4.46
N ARG A 22 -1.88 12.76 5.10
CA ARG A 22 -0.55 12.19 4.92
C ARG A 22 -0.50 10.74 5.41
N ASN A 23 -1.04 10.46 6.59
CA ASN A 23 -1.08 9.12 7.15
C ASN A 23 -1.89 8.17 6.24
N LEU A 24 -3.07 8.60 5.80
CA LEU A 24 -3.91 7.80 4.91
C LEU A 24 -3.20 7.51 3.58
N ALA A 25 -2.57 8.51 2.96
CA ALA A 25 -1.83 8.33 1.73
C ALA A 25 -0.63 7.38 1.90
N GLN A 26 0.06 7.44 3.04
CA GLN A 26 1.16 6.54 3.36
C GLN A 26 0.69 5.10 3.55
N VAL A 27 -0.40 4.88 4.30
CA VAL A 27 -1.00 3.55 4.50
C VAL A 27 -1.47 2.96 3.17
N ALA A 28 -2.19 3.74 2.36
CA ALA A 28 -2.64 3.31 1.04
C ALA A 28 -1.46 2.88 0.14
N ARG A 29 -0.36 3.66 0.17
CA ARG A 29 0.87 3.30 -0.56
C ARG A 29 1.47 1.98 -0.08
N MET A 30 1.48 1.72 1.23
CA MET A 30 1.99 0.47 1.79
C MET A 30 1.11 -0.72 1.38
N ILE A 31 -0.22 -0.59 1.42
CA ILE A 31 -1.15 -1.62 0.95
C ILE A 31 -0.88 -1.99 -0.51
N VAL A 32 -0.78 -0.98 -1.38
CA VAL A 32 -0.47 -1.20 -2.82
C VAL A 32 0.90 -1.84 -3.00
N LYS A 33 1.91 -1.43 -2.22
CA LYS A 33 3.25 -2.03 -2.28
C LYS A 33 3.22 -3.51 -1.87
N CYS A 34 2.52 -3.86 -0.79
CA CYS A 34 2.31 -5.25 -0.38
C CYS A 34 1.61 -6.07 -1.46
N ALA A 35 0.48 -5.57 -1.98
CA ALA A 35 -0.31 -6.26 -3.00
C ALA A 35 0.51 -6.56 -4.25
N ARG A 36 1.38 -5.63 -4.68
CA ARG A 36 2.27 -5.82 -5.84
C ARG A 36 3.39 -6.83 -5.60
N GLN A 37 3.86 -6.97 -4.36
CA GLN A 37 4.88 -7.96 -4.02
C GLN A 37 4.31 -9.39 -3.96
N ARG A 38 3.00 -9.52 -3.68
CA ARG A 38 2.31 -10.81 -3.55
C ARG A 38 1.77 -11.28 -4.90
N ARG A 39 2.59 -12.06 -5.62
CA ARG A 39 2.28 -12.66 -6.95
C ARG A 39 1.50 -13.98 -6.82
N GLU A 40 0.40 -13.94 -6.08
CA GLU A 40 -0.56 -15.04 -5.96
C GLU A 40 -1.94 -14.45 -5.62
N SER A 41 -2.98 -15.27 -5.73
CA SER A 41 -4.31 -14.96 -5.17
C SER A 41 -4.58 -15.84 -3.96
N ARG A 42 -4.81 -15.22 -2.79
CA ARG A 42 -5.03 -15.90 -1.52
C ARG A 42 -6.03 -15.13 -0.65
N GLY A 43 -7.12 -15.79 -0.29
CA GLY A 43 -8.17 -15.20 0.53
C GLY A 43 -8.79 -13.98 -0.17
N LEU A 44 -8.76 -12.82 0.47
CA LEU A 44 -9.32 -11.57 -0.07
C LEU A 44 -8.38 -10.85 -1.06
N HIS A 45 -7.10 -11.23 -1.12
CA HIS A 45 -6.18 -10.70 -2.13
C HIS A 45 -6.29 -11.54 -3.40
N THR A 46 -6.84 -10.96 -4.47
CA THR A 46 -6.98 -11.61 -5.78
C THR A 46 -6.37 -10.74 -6.86
N THR A 47 -5.61 -11.33 -7.76
CA THR A 47 -4.99 -10.67 -8.92
C THR A 47 -5.13 -11.54 -10.17
N THR A 48 -5.52 -10.93 -11.28
CA THR A 48 -5.76 -11.63 -12.55
C THR A 48 -4.48 -12.21 -13.15
N ASP A 49 -3.33 -11.59 -12.85
CA ASP A 49 -2.03 -12.04 -13.37
C ASP A 49 -1.50 -13.29 -12.66
N TYR A 50 -1.97 -13.56 -11.43
CA TYR A 50 -1.61 -14.72 -10.61
C TYR A 50 -2.88 -15.24 -9.92
N PRO A 51 -3.77 -15.92 -10.67
CA PRO A 51 -5.08 -16.33 -10.18
C PRO A 51 -5.01 -17.45 -9.13
N ASP A 52 -3.91 -18.20 -9.10
CA ASP A 52 -3.71 -19.34 -8.21
C ASP A 52 -2.82 -19.02 -7.00
N LEU A 53 -2.78 -19.96 -6.05
CA LEU A 53 -1.86 -19.93 -4.91
C LEU A 53 -0.43 -20.23 -5.37
N ASP A 54 0.55 -19.51 -4.83
CA ASP A 54 1.97 -19.78 -5.10
C ASP A 54 2.52 -20.76 -4.04
N PRO A 55 2.88 -22.01 -4.42
CA PRO A 55 3.39 -23.00 -3.49
C PRO A 55 4.78 -22.66 -2.94
N VAL A 56 5.59 -21.87 -3.67
CA VAL A 56 6.92 -21.42 -3.24
C VAL A 56 6.80 -20.26 -2.26
N LEU A 57 5.82 -19.37 -2.48
CA LEU A 57 5.55 -18.27 -1.56
C LEU A 57 5.08 -18.79 -0.19
N GLY A 58 4.23 -19.82 -0.17
CA GLY A 58 3.72 -20.43 1.06
C GLY A 58 2.88 -19.48 1.93
N VAL A 59 2.64 -19.87 3.19
CA VAL A 59 1.91 -19.05 4.17
C VAL A 59 2.92 -18.16 4.91
N ARG A 60 3.21 -17.00 4.33
CA ARG A 60 4.04 -15.96 4.95
C ARG A 60 3.45 -14.57 4.82
N ASP A 61 3.77 -13.75 5.81
CA ASP A 61 3.39 -12.35 5.86
C ASP A 61 4.25 -11.52 4.90
N THR A 62 3.67 -10.43 4.40
CA THR A 62 4.40 -9.44 3.60
C THR A 62 4.90 -8.34 4.54
N VAL A 63 6.22 -8.17 4.61
CA VAL A 63 6.90 -7.20 5.48
C VAL A 63 7.65 -6.20 4.60
N ILE A 64 7.49 -4.89 4.86
CA ILE A 64 8.05 -3.79 4.04
C ILE A 64 8.76 -2.72 4.83
#